data_AF-A8G414-F1
#
_entry.id   AF-A8G414-F1
#
_cell.length_a   1.000
_cell.length_b   1.000
_cell.length_c   1.000
_cell.angle_alpha   90.00
_cell.angle_beta   90.00
_cell.angle_gamma   90.00
#
_symmetry.space_group_name_H-M   'P 1'
#
loop_
_entity.id
_entity.type
_entity.pdbx_description
1 polymer ?
#
loop_
_entity_poly.entity_id
_entity_poly.type
_entity_poly.pdbx_seq_one_letter_code
_entity_poly.pdbx_strand_id
1 'polypeptide(L)'
;MTQISESNLTERKLVECSSNKVSLETELSETLYNTMKDFVLSNPTWDQYKLINSALATFLVQNGCNDNSVSEIYLNQLFTPSKSF
;
A
#
# COMPACT_ATOMS: atom_id res chain seq x y z
N MET A 1 -45.11 33.50 -18.40
CA MET A 1 -44.91 32.04 -18.47
C MET A 1 -43.43 31.75 -18.26
N THR A 2 -43.13 31.15 -17.11
CA THR A 2 -41.97 30.31 -16.76
C THR A 2 -40.62 30.53 -17.46
N GLN A 3 -39.72 31.21 -16.74
CA GLN A 3 -38.35 30.80 -16.37
C GLN A 3 -37.58 29.94 -17.41
N ILE A 4 -36.55 30.53 -18.02
CA ILE A 4 -35.50 29.81 -18.74
C ILE A 4 -34.62 29.10 -17.69
N SER A 5 -34.71 27.77 -17.64
CA SER A 5 -33.90 26.93 -16.76
C SER A 5 -32.49 26.78 -17.35
N GLU A 6 -31.55 27.56 -16.85
CA GLU A 6 -30.12 27.25 -16.94
C GLU A 6 -29.82 26.06 -16.02
N SER A 7 -29.94 24.84 -16.56
CA SER A 7 -29.49 23.65 -15.85
C SER A 7 -29.20 22.53 -16.83
N ASN A 8 -27.92 22.30 -17.09
CA ASN A 8 -27.25 21.06 -17.52
C ASN A 8 -25.82 21.51 -17.93
N LEU A 9 -25.11 22.24 -17.07
CA LEU A 9 -24.24 21.67 -16.04
C LEU A 9 -23.60 20.36 -16.49
N THR A 10 -22.44 20.50 -17.14
CA THR A 10 -21.42 19.47 -17.25
C THR A 10 -21.88 18.14 -17.85
N GLU A 11 -21.81 18.03 -19.18
CA GLU A 11 -21.14 16.87 -19.78
C GLU A 11 -19.68 16.87 -19.33
N ARG A 12 -19.46 16.60 -18.04
CA ARG A 12 -18.23 15.94 -17.61
C ARG A 12 -18.31 14.62 -18.33
N LYS A 13 -17.64 14.54 -19.48
CA LYS A 13 -17.03 13.32 -19.99
C LYS A 13 -16.53 12.57 -18.77
N LEU A 14 -17.33 11.61 -18.30
CA LEU A 14 -16.90 10.64 -17.33
C LEU A 14 -15.81 9.93 -18.10
N VAL A 15 -14.58 10.39 -17.89
CA VAL A 15 -13.40 9.66 -18.33
C VAL A 15 -13.58 8.34 -17.61
N GLU A 16 -14.08 7.37 -18.36
CA GLU A 16 -14.04 5.97 -18.03
C GLU A 16 -12.56 5.73 -17.76
N CYS A 17 -12.18 5.87 -16.49
CA CYS A 17 -10.95 5.32 -15.98
C CYS A 17 -11.17 3.84 -16.19
N SER A 18 -10.72 3.34 -17.35
CA SER A 18 -10.59 1.92 -17.61
C SER A 18 -10.02 1.37 -16.32
N SER A 19 -10.81 0.56 -15.61
CA SER A 19 -10.41 -0.02 -14.35
C SER A 19 -9.19 -0.87 -14.67
N ASN A 20 -8.02 -0.26 -14.63
CA ASN A 20 -6.73 -0.87 -14.95
C ASN A 20 -6.42 -1.71 -13.72
N LYS A 21 -7.11 -2.85 -13.63
CA LYS A 21 -6.90 -3.83 -12.57
C LYS A 21 -5.55 -4.46 -12.84
N VAL A 22 -4.61 -4.13 -11.97
CA VAL A 22 -3.28 -4.76 -11.93
C VAL A 22 -3.34 -5.85 -10.87
N SER A 23 -2.81 -7.04 -11.17
CA SER A 23 -2.64 -8.09 -10.17
C SER A 23 -1.54 -7.69 -9.20
N LEU A 24 -1.80 -7.86 -7.90
CA LEU A 24 -0.81 -7.68 -6.84
C LEU A 24 -0.26 -9.02 -6.34
N GLU A 25 -0.74 -10.14 -6.89
CA GLU A 25 -0.28 -11.48 -6.51
C GLU A 25 1.00 -11.81 -7.26
N THR A 26 2.01 -12.28 -6.53
CA THR A 26 3.29 -12.71 -7.08
C THR A 26 3.86 -13.85 -6.24
N GLU A 27 4.60 -14.74 -6.88
CA GLU A 27 5.32 -15.81 -6.19
C GLU A 27 6.64 -15.28 -5.64
N LEU A 28 6.97 -15.70 -4.42
CA LEU A 28 8.24 -15.37 -3.79
C LEU A 28 9.31 -16.34 -4.29
N SER A 29 10.48 -15.82 -4.66
CA SER A 29 11.62 -16.69 -4.97
C SER A 29 12.06 -17.47 -3.72
N GLU A 30 12.52 -18.71 -3.91
CA GLU A 30 12.94 -19.59 -2.81
C GLU A 30 14.04 -18.96 -1.96
N THR A 31 15.02 -18.30 -2.60
CA THR A 31 16.11 -17.60 -1.90
C THR A 31 15.58 -16.49 -1.00
N LEU A 32 14.60 -15.70 -1.47
CA LEU A 32 14.03 -14.62 -0.69
C LEU A 32 13.18 -15.18 0.46
N TYR A 33 12.40 -16.23 0.22
CA TYR A 33 11.66 -16.94 1.26
C TYR A 33 12.57 -17.42 2.39
N ASN A 34 13.65 -18.13 2.06
CA ASN A 34 14.58 -18.66 3.05
C ASN A 34 15.26 -17.52 3.82
N THR A 35 15.69 -16.47 3.12
CA THR A 35 16.32 -15.30 3.76
C THR A 35 15.36 -14.59 4.72
N MET A 36 14.09 -14.40 4.32
CA MET A 36 13.07 -13.79 5.17
C MET A 36 12.80 -14.64 6.42
N LYS A 37 12.73 -15.96 6.25
CA LYS A 37 12.54 -16.90 7.34
C LYS A 37 13.70 -16.83 8.34
N ASP A 38 14.94 -16.89 7.87
CA ASP A 38 16.12 -16.81 8.73
C ASP A 38 16.21 -15.46 9.46
N PHE A 39 15.84 -14.37 8.78
CA PHE A 39 15.76 -13.05 9.40
C PHE A 39 14.74 -13.01 10.54
N VAL A 40 13.50 -13.46 10.31
CA VAL A 40 12.46 -13.48 11.35
C VAL A 40 12.85 -14.37 12.53
N LEU A 41 13.44 -15.55 12.27
CA LEU A 41 13.92 -16.44 13.32
C LEU A 41 15.04 -15.83 14.17
N SER A 42 15.89 -14.99 13.58
CA SER A 42 17.00 -14.34 14.26
C SER A 42 16.61 -13.04 14.98
N ASN A 43 15.41 -12.51 14.72
CA ASN A 43 14.95 -11.23 15.24
C ASN A 43 13.57 -11.40 15.93
N PRO A 44 13.53 -11.66 17.26
CA PRO A 44 12.29 -12.01 17.98
C PRO A 44 11.17 -10.96 17.94
N THR A 45 11.52 -9.71 17.62
CA THR A 45 10.57 -8.61 17.47
C THR A 45 10.00 -8.51 16.05
N TRP A 46 10.38 -9.40 15.14
CA TRP A 46 9.90 -9.39 13.77
C TRP A 46 9.06 -10.64 13.53
N ASP A 47 7.98 -10.46 12.78
CA ASP A 47 7.21 -11.55 12.19
C ASP A 47 7.12 -11.33 10.68
N GLN A 48 6.53 -12.30 9.98
CA GLN A 48 6.35 -12.23 8.52
C GLN A 48 5.55 -10.98 8.11
N TYR A 49 4.50 -10.63 8.85
CA TYR A 49 3.60 -9.54 8.50
C TYR A 49 4.31 -8.19 8.63
N LYS A 50 4.99 -7.97 9.74
CA LYS A 50 5.79 -6.78 9.98
C LYS A 50 6.89 -6.64 8.95
N LEU A 51 7.64 -7.70 8.66
CA LEU A 51 8.70 -7.67 7.67
C LEU A 51 8.18 -7.23 6.29
N ILE A 52 7.12 -7.86 5.81
CA ILE A 52 6.55 -7.58 4.47
C ILE A 52 5.98 -6.17 4.41
N ASN A 53 5.15 -5.76 5.37
CA ASN A 53 4.56 -4.43 5.36
C ASN A 53 5.62 -3.33 5.50
N SER A 54 6.66 -3.55 6.31
CA SER A 54 7.78 -2.63 6.43
C SER A 54 8.49 -2.45 5.10
N ALA A 55 8.83 -3.56 4.43
CA ALA A 55 9.54 -3.54 3.16
C ALA A 55 8.71 -2.85 2.07
N LEU A 56 7.42 -3.20 1.94
CA LEU A 56 6.54 -2.61 0.94
C LEU A 56 6.27 -1.12 1.19
N ALA A 57 5.95 -0.73 2.43
CA ALA A 57 5.72 0.68 2.76
C ALA A 57 6.98 1.51 2.55
N THR A 58 8.16 1.00 2.95
CA THR A 58 9.44 1.65 2.70
C THR A 58 9.70 1.82 1.20
N PHE A 59 9.47 0.76 0.41
CA PHE A 59 9.63 0.82 -1.05
C PHE A 59 8.71 1.88 -1.67
N LEU A 60 7.44 1.93 -1.29
CA LEU A 60 6.49 2.91 -1.81
C LEU A 60 6.89 4.34 -1.45
N VAL A 61 7.25 4.60 -0.19
CA VAL A 61 7.70 5.93 0.26
C VAL A 61 8.96 6.37 -0.47
N GLN A 62 9.95 5.47 -0.62
CA GLN A 62 11.19 5.76 -1.35
C GLN A 62 10.96 6.08 -2.83
N ASN A 63 9.90 5.53 -3.43
CA ASN A 63 9.50 5.79 -4.82
C ASN A 63 8.50 6.96 -4.97
N GLY A 64 8.32 7.78 -3.93
CA GLY A 64 7.51 9.01 -4.00
C GLY A 64 6.01 8.78 -3.84
N CYS A 65 5.59 7.69 -3.21
CA CYS A 65 4.19 7.51 -2.80
C CYS A 65 3.82 8.58 -1.76
N ASN A 66 2.86 9.45 -2.09
CA ASN A 66 2.39 10.54 -1.23
C ASN A 66 1.12 10.19 -0.45
N ASP A 67 0.79 8.90 -0.34
CA ASP A 67 -0.37 8.46 0.43
C ASP A 67 -0.06 8.49 1.94
N ASN A 68 -0.88 9.23 2.69
CA ASN A 68 -0.74 9.35 4.13
C ASN A 68 -0.90 8.00 4.84
N SER A 69 -1.74 7.10 4.32
CA SER A 69 -1.93 5.76 4.90
C SER A 69 -0.66 4.90 4.76
N VAL A 70 0.03 4.99 3.62
CA VAL A 70 1.31 4.30 3.39
C VAL A 70 2.40 4.87 4.29
N SER A 71 2.42 6.20 4.44
CA SER A 71 3.35 6.88 5.35
C SER A 71 3.11 6.49 6.82
N GLU A 72 1.85 6.37 7.23
CA GLU A 72 1.47 5.92 8.57
C GLU A 72 1.90 4.47 8.81
N ILE A 73 1.68 3.57 7.85
CA ILE A 73 2.15 2.18 7.94
C ILE A 73 3.68 2.16 8.09
N TYR A 74 4.41 2.90 7.25
CA TYR A 74 5.86 3.01 7.31
C TYR A 74 6.35 3.48 8.69
N LEU A 75 5.78 4.56 9.22
CA LEU A 75 6.13 5.09 10.54
C LEU A 75 5.78 4.11 11.66
N ASN A 76 4.61 3.48 11.60
CA ASN A 76 4.19 2.47 12.56
C ASN A 76 5.16 1.29 12.57
N GLN A 77 5.63 0.84 11.42
CA GLN A 77 6.59 -0.25 11.34
C GLN A 77 7.98 0.12 11.89
N LEU A 78 8.42 1.37 11.72
CA LEU A 78 9.71 1.86 12.25
C LEU A 78 9.71 2.08 13.76
N PHE A 79 8.64 2.67 14.30
CA PHE A 79 8.62 3.18 15.66
C PHE A 79 7.78 2.34 16.62
N THR A 80 6.97 1.40 16.13
CA THR A 80 6.17 0.53 17.00
C THR A 80 6.90 -0.78 17.27
N PRO A 81 7.26 -1.09 18.53
CA PRO A 81 7.73 -2.40 18.92
C PRO A 81 6.65 -3.43 18.57
N SER A 82 7.03 -4.56 17.98
CA SER A 82 6.05 -5.63 17.80
C SER A 82 5.58 -6.07 19.17
N LYS A 83 4.26 -6.13 19.35
CA LYS A 83 3.70 -6.83 20.50
C LYS A 83 4.12 -8.29 20.38
N SER A 84 5.04 -8.71 21.23
CA SER A 84 5.24 -10.13 21.52
C SER A 84 3.92 -10.63 22.11
N PHE A 85 3.27 -11.58 21.43
CA PHE A 85 2.20 -12.37 22.01
C PHE A 85 2.77 -13.48 22.88
#